data_AF-A0A927SYD3-F1
#
_entry.id   AF-A0A927SYD3-F1
#
_cell.length_a   1.000
_cell.length_b   1.000
_cell.length_c   1.000
_cell.angle_alpha   90.00
_cell.angle_beta   90.00
_cell.angle_gamma   90.00
#
_symmetry.space_group_name_H-M   'P 1'
#
loop_
_entity.id
_entity.type
_entity.pdbx_description
1 polymer ?
#
loop_
_entity_poly.entity_id
_entity_poly.type
_entity_poly.pdbx_seq_one_letter_code
_entity_poly.pdbx_strand_id
1 'polypeptide(L)'
;MTKKQFLLKMNMRLITINPRRRNEILNHYRSVIDQSMANGNTEESSVEALGSINSLCRQILRKEKSIILVPILFSILNVITAIIKVLLTLAIIALLVGIIGVAITCGYSLVMSTLEHFIPSSVLLSSNMFAAVFKAGACVVVGSALVLLVVMVKAALTAIIKIIIHLGNMAKDAIYMIQSTKIMKEAFKGETVD
;
A
#
# COMPACT_ATOMS: atom_id res chain seq x y z
N MET A 1 -28.75 34.50 27.18
CA MET A 1 -27.72 35.06 26.26
C MET A 1 -28.40 35.31 24.93
N THR A 2 -28.13 36.45 24.27
CA THR A 2 -28.75 36.74 22.97
C THR A 2 -28.09 35.94 21.83
N LYS A 3 -28.84 35.66 20.77
CA LYS A 3 -28.40 35.05 19.50
C LYS A 3 -27.17 35.74 18.94
N LYS A 4 -27.17 37.09 18.96
CA LYS A 4 -26.03 37.88 18.46
C LYS A 4 -24.76 37.61 19.27
N GLN A 5 -24.87 37.53 20.59
CA GLN A 5 -23.74 37.20 21.47
C GLN A 5 -23.27 35.75 21.31
N PHE A 6 -24.20 34.80 21.13
CA PHE A 6 -23.88 33.40 20.87
C PHE A 6 -23.06 33.23 19.58
N LEU A 7 -23.56 33.77 18.47
CA LEU A 7 -22.92 33.66 17.16
C LEU A 7 -21.57 34.37 17.14
N LEU A 8 -21.43 35.52 17.80
CA LEU A 8 -20.15 36.23 17.93
C LEU A 8 -19.10 35.38 18.68
N LYS A 9 -19.48 34.81 19.83
CA LYS A 9 -18.58 33.94 20.62
C LYS A 9 -18.18 32.69 19.84
N MET A 10 -19.11 32.10 19.09
CA MET A 10 -18.83 30.95 18.25
C MET A 10 -17.88 31.32 17.09
N ASN A 11 -18.12 32.44 16.41
CA ASN A 11 -17.26 32.93 15.33
C ASN A 11 -15.81 33.17 15.81
N MET A 12 -15.63 33.79 16.98
CA MET A 12 -14.29 34.01 17.56
C MET A 12 -13.58 32.70 17.90
N ARG A 13 -14.30 31.67 18.32
CA ARG A 13 -13.72 30.37 18.72
C ARG A 13 -13.45 29.42 17.55
N LEU A 14 -14.20 29.58 16.47
CA LEU A 14 -14.04 28.82 15.23
C LEU A 14 -13.11 29.53 14.23
N ILE A 15 -12.34 30.53 14.67
CA ILE A 15 -11.45 31.31 13.80
C ILE A 15 -10.41 30.46 13.07
N THR A 16 -10.03 29.32 13.64
CA THR A 16 -9.10 28.35 13.07
C THR A 16 -9.67 27.54 11.91
N ILE A 17 -11.00 27.55 11.71
CA ILE A 17 -11.68 26.90 10.59
C ILE A 17 -11.70 27.85 9.39
N ASN A 18 -11.63 27.28 8.18
CA ASN A 18 -11.78 28.03 6.92
C ASN A 18 -13.02 28.96 6.97
N PRO A 19 -12.90 30.22 6.52
CA PRO A 19 -13.97 31.22 6.60
C PRO A 19 -15.27 30.80 5.91
N ARG A 20 -15.21 30.08 4.78
CA ARG A 20 -16.40 29.59 4.07
C ARG A 20 -17.16 28.57 4.92
N ARG A 21 -16.44 27.57 5.44
CA ARG A 21 -17.01 26.52 6.30
C ARG A 21 -17.51 27.09 7.63
N ARG A 22 -16.80 28.06 8.21
CA ARG A 22 -17.23 28.79 9.41
C ARG A 22 -18.56 29.50 9.20
N ASN A 23 -18.76 30.15 8.05
CA ASN A 23 -20.03 30.79 7.71
C ASN A 23 -21.18 29.80 7.54
N GLU A 24 -20.93 28.63 6.93
CA GLU A 24 -21.93 27.55 6.84
C GLU A 24 -22.38 27.08 8.24
N ILE A 25 -21.42 26.86 9.14
CA ILE A 25 -21.69 26.47 10.53
C ILE A 25 -22.50 27.56 11.25
N LEU A 26 -22.09 28.83 11.13
CA LEU A 26 -22.81 29.95 11.73
C LEU A 26 -24.24 30.08 11.20
N ASN A 27 -24.45 29.89 9.90
CA ASN A 27 -25.76 29.96 9.27
C ASN A 27 -26.67 28.80 9.71
N HIS A 28 -26.11 27.60 9.88
CA HIS A 28 -26.86 26.46 10.40
C HIS A 28 -27.41 26.75 11.80
N TYR A 29 -26.56 27.17 12.75
CA TYR A 29 -27.03 27.50 14.11
C TYR A 29 -27.92 28.74 14.14
N ARG A 30 -27.73 29.70 13.22
CA ARG A 30 -28.65 30.83 13.05
C ARG A 30 -30.05 30.34 12.70
N SER A 31 -30.15 29.41 11.74
CA SER A 31 -31.41 28.80 11.33
C SER A 31 -32.08 28.03 12.47
N VAL A 32 -31.31 27.27 13.26
CA VAL A 32 -31.83 26.50 14.40
C VAL A 32 -32.43 27.43 15.47
N ILE A 33 -31.74 28.53 15.79
CA ILE A 33 -32.25 29.52 16.75
C ILE A 33 -33.51 30.21 16.20
N ASP A 34 -33.51 30.58 14.92
CA ASP A 34 -34.67 31.21 14.27
C ASP A 34 -35.89 30.29 14.25
N GLN A 35 -35.70 28.99 14.00
CA GLN A 35 -36.76 28.00 14.03
C GLN A 35 -37.31 27.80 15.45
N SER A 36 -36.45 27.79 16.47
CA SER A 36 -36.89 27.71 17.87
C SER A 36 -37.70 28.94 18.28
N MET A 37 -37.29 30.13 17.84
CA MET A 37 -38.06 31.36 18.07
C MET A 37 -39.41 31.37 17.34
N ALA A 38 -39.46 30.85 16.11
CA ALA A 38 -40.71 30.69 15.35
C ALA A 38 -41.70 29.74 16.05
N ASN A 39 -41.19 28.77 16.82
CA ASN A 39 -42.00 27.84 17.61
C ASN A 39 -42.48 28.46 18.95
N GLY A 40 -42.28 29.76 19.16
CA GLY A 40 -42.75 30.48 20.35
C GLY A 40 -41.77 30.49 21.53
N ASN A 41 -40.56 29.96 21.38
CA ASN A 41 -39.54 30.06 22.43
C ASN A 41 -38.89 31.43 22.45
N THR A 42 -38.47 31.88 23.64
CA THR A 42 -37.66 33.10 23.75
C THR A 42 -36.26 32.89 23.18
N GLU A 43 -35.62 33.98 22.77
CA GLU A 43 -34.26 33.95 22.24
C GLU A 43 -33.27 33.38 23.25
N GLU A 44 -33.39 33.74 24.54
CA GLU A 44 -32.53 33.18 25.59
C GLU A 44 -32.73 31.68 25.77
N SER A 45 -33.98 31.21 25.79
CA SER A 45 -34.30 29.78 25.99
C SER A 45 -33.80 28.93 24.81
N SER A 46 -33.96 29.45 23.59
CA SER A 46 -33.48 28.81 22.36
C SER A 46 -31.96 28.63 22.35
N VAL A 47 -31.23 29.61 22.88
CA VAL A 47 -29.78 29.58 22.98
C VAL A 47 -29.30 28.67 24.12
N GLU A 48 -30.06 28.60 25.21
CA GLU A 48 -29.77 27.73 26.35
C GLU A 48 -29.97 26.25 26.01
N ALA A 49 -30.97 25.93 25.18
CA ALA A 49 -31.23 24.59 24.66
C ALA A 49 -30.07 24.00 23.83
N LEU A 50 -29.23 24.85 23.21
CA LEU A 50 -28.04 24.42 22.47
C LEU A 50 -26.87 24.02 23.40
N GLY A 51 -26.99 24.27 24.70
CA GLY A 51 -25.99 23.94 25.70
C GLY A 51 -24.76 24.84 25.66
N SER A 52 -23.63 24.34 26.20
CA SER A 52 -22.44 25.17 26.36
C SER A 52 -21.71 25.41 25.02
N ILE A 53 -21.56 26.69 24.62
CA ILE A 53 -20.76 27.12 23.45
C ILE A 53 -19.39 26.45 23.42
N ASN A 54 -18.76 26.31 24.59
CA ASN A 54 -17.42 25.74 24.74
C ASN A 54 -17.39 24.30 24.24
N SER A 55 -18.36 23.48 24.67
CA SER A 55 -18.44 22.08 24.27
C SER A 55 -18.75 21.94 22.78
N LEU A 56 -19.68 22.76 22.27
CA LEU A 56 -20.09 22.78 20.88
C LEU A 56 -18.92 23.11 19.94
N CYS A 57 -18.18 24.19 20.24
CA CYS A 57 -17.00 24.58 19.46
C CYS A 57 -15.92 23.49 19.49
N ARG A 58 -15.69 22.86 20.65
CA ARG A 58 -14.71 21.75 20.76
C ARG A 58 -15.12 20.54 19.92
N GLN A 59 -16.40 20.19 19.89
CA GLN A 59 -16.90 19.08 19.07
C GLN A 59 -16.73 19.38 17.58
N ILE A 60 -17.10 20.59 17.14
CA ILE A 60 -16.94 21.05 15.75
C ILE A 60 -15.46 20.98 15.35
N LEU A 61 -14.55 21.51 16.17
CA LEU A 61 -13.12 21.50 15.91
C LEU A 61 -12.52 20.08 15.87
N ARG A 62 -12.98 19.16 16.74
CA ARG A 62 -12.55 17.75 16.70
C ARG A 62 -12.99 17.08 15.40
N LYS A 63 -14.23 17.29 14.98
CA LYS A 63 -14.76 16.72 13.73
C LYS A 63 -13.95 17.21 12.53
N GLU A 64 -13.72 18.52 12.41
CA GLU A 64 -12.95 19.09 11.30
C GLU A 64 -11.49 18.59 11.28
N LYS A 65 -10.82 18.52 12.43
CA LYS A 65 -9.44 18.00 12.49
C LYS A 65 -9.34 16.53 12.09
N SER A 66 -10.35 15.72 12.41
CA SER A 66 -10.36 14.28 12.14
C SER A 66 -10.55 13.94 10.66
N ILE A 67 -11.26 14.78 9.90
CA ILE A 67 -11.56 14.53 8.47
C ILE A 67 -10.29 14.64 7.62
N ILE A 68 -9.35 15.50 8.01
CA ILE A 68 -8.13 15.79 7.23
C ILE A 68 -7.03 14.74 7.47
N LEU A 69 -6.98 14.10 8.64
CA LEU A 69 -5.92 13.14 8.98
C LEU A 69 -6.02 11.81 8.23
N VAL A 70 -7.23 11.35 7.93
CA VAL A 70 -7.47 10.05 7.29
C VAL A 70 -6.90 9.95 5.87
N PRO A 71 -7.09 10.92 4.94
CA PRO A 71 -6.53 10.82 3.60
C PRO A 71 -4.99 10.86 3.59
N ILE A 72 -4.37 11.62 4.49
CA ILE A 72 -2.92 11.75 4.58
C ILE A 72 -2.28 10.44 5.05
N LEU A 73 -2.84 9.81 6.10
CA LEU A 73 -2.33 8.55 6.63
C LEU A 73 -2.41 7.43 5.59
N PHE A 74 -3.49 7.39 4.80
CA PHE A 74 -3.68 6.41 3.73
C PHE A 74 -2.68 6.62 2.58
N SER A 75 -2.41 7.88 2.22
CA SER A 75 -1.40 8.22 1.22
C SER A 75 0.00 7.80 1.65
N ILE A 76 0.35 8.02 2.92
CA ILE A 76 1.66 7.61 3.48
C ILE A 76 1.79 6.08 3.50
N LEU A 77 0.74 5.36 3.91
CA LEU A 77 0.75 3.90 3.94
C LEU A 77 0.95 3.28 2.55
N ASN A 78 0.31 3.85 1.52
CA ASN A 78 0.49 3.41 0.13
C ASN A 78 1.92 3.64 -0.36
N VAL A 79 2.55 4.77 -0.02
CA VAL A 79 3.95 5.05 -0.36
C VAL A 79 4.89 4.07 0.34
N ILE A 80 4.69 3.79 1.63
CA ILE A 80 5.49 2.81 2.38
C ILE A 80 5.36 1.41 1.75
N THR A 81 4.14 1.02 1.38
CA THR A 81 3.88 -0.28 0.76
C THR A 81 4.53 -0.40 -0.62
N ALA A 82 4.55 0.68 -1.40
CA ALA A 82 5.25 0.73 -2.68
C ALA A 82 6.77 0.61 -2.51
N ILE A 83 7.35 1.30 -1.52
CA ILE A 83 8.79 1.22 -1.22
C ILE A 83 9.19 -0.20 -0.81
N ILE A 84 8.42 -0.83 0.07
CA ILE A 84 8.66 -2.23 0.50
C ILE A 84 8.62 -3.18 -0.71
N LYS A 85 7.66 -3.00 -1.63
CA LYS A 85 7.59 -3.81 -2.86
C LYS A 85 8.84 -3.65 -3.72
N VAL A 86 9.30 -2.42 -3.94
CA VAL A 86 10.51 -2.15 -4.74
C VAL A 86 11.74 -2.78 -4.07
N LEU A 87 11.90 -2.60 -2.76
CA LEU A 87 13.02 -3.15 -2.01
C LEU A 87 13.05 -4.68 -2.06
N LEU A 88 11.90 -5.32 -1.88
CA LEU A 88 11.76 -6.78 -1.95
C LEU A 88 12.08 -7.31 -3.35
N THR A 89 11.61 -6.61 -4.39
CA THR A 89 11.88 -6.98 -5.78
C THR A 89 13.38 -6.90 -6.10
N LEU A 90 14.05 -5.83 -5.63
CA LEU A 90 15.48 -5.65 -5.79
C LEU A 90 16.27 -6.76 -5.07
N ALA A 91 15.88 -7.11 -3.85
CA ALA A 91 16.50 -8.19 -3.09
C ALA A 91 16.36 -9.55 -3.77
N ILE A 92 15.20 -9.85 -4.36
CA ILE A 92 14.97 -11.08 -5.12
C ILE A 92 15.85 -11.12 -6.38
N ILE A 93 15.97 -10.00 -7.10
CA ILE A 93 16.83 -9.91 -8.29
C ILE A 93 18.31 -10.15 -7.90
N ALA A 94 18.79 -9.51 -6.82
CA ALA A 94 20.15 -9.70 -6.34
C ALA A 94 20.43 -11.16 -5.95
N LEU A 95 19.48 -11.81 -5.26
CA LEU A 95 19.59 -13.22 -4.90
C LEU A 95 19.62 -14.13 -6.14
N LEU A 96 18.84 -13.81 -7.18
CA LEU A 96 18.83 -14.55 -8.44
C LEU A 96 20.17 -14.44 -9.17
N VAL A 97 20.74 -13.23 -9.25
CA VAL A 97 22.06 -13.01 -9.84
C VAL A 97 23.14 -13.78 -9.08
N GLY A 98 23.04 -13.83 -7.74
CA GLY A 98 23.91 -14.64 -6.90
C GLY A 98 23.83 -16.13 -7.21
N ILE A 99 22.62 -16.69 -7.30
CA ILE A 99 22.41 -18.11 -7.62
C ILE A 99 22.96 -18.45 -9.01
N ILE A 100 22.70 -17.61 -10.01
CA ILE A 100 23.23 -17.79 -11.36
C ILE A 100 24.76 -17.74 -11.34
N GLY A 101 25.34 -16.78 -10.63
CA GLY A 101 26.79 -16.67 -10.45
C GLY A 101 27.38 -17.95 -9.89
N VAL A 102 26.85 -18.44 -8.76
CA VAL A 102 27.29 -19.69 -8.11
C VAL A 102 27.12 -20.90 -9.03
N ALA A 103 26.02 -21.00 -9.76
CA ALA A 103 25.80 -22.10 -10.70
C ALA A 103 26.85 -22.10 -11.82
N ILE A 104 27.22 -20.93 -12.34
CA ILE A 104 28.26 -20.79 -13.36
C ILE A 104 29.64 -21.13 -12.78
N THR A 105 30.01 -20.61 -11.61
CA THR A 105 31.31 -20.93 -10.99
C THR A 105 31.42 -22.40 -10.60
N CYS A 106 30.37 -22.99 -10.00
CA CYS A 106 30.35 -24.43 -9.71
C CYS A 106 30.45 -25.26 -10.99
N GLY A 107 29.69 -24.91 -12.04
CA GLY A 107 29.77 -25.59 -13.33
C GLY A 107 31.16 -25.50 -13.95
N TYR A 108 31.77 -24.31 -13.93
CA TYR A 108 33.13 -24.09 -14.41
C TYR A 108 34.17 -24.88 -13.60
N SER A 109 34.11 -24.85 -12.27
CA SER A 109 35.01 -25.61 -11.41
C SER A 109 34.87 -27.12 -11.60
N LEU A 110 33.64 -27.63 -11.79
CA LEU A 110 33.41 -29.04 -12.08
C LEU A 110 34.05 -29.43 -13.40
N VAL A 111 33.82 -28.65 -14.46
CA VAL A 111 34.40 -28.87 -15.79
C VAL A 111 35.92 -28.81 -15.74
N MET A 112 36.51 -27.77 -15.14
CA MET A 112 37.97 -27.64 -15.02
C MET A 112 38.59 -28.74 -14.17
N SER A 113 37.97 -29.13 -13.06
CA SER A 113 38.44 -30.24 -12.24
C SER A 113 38.39 -31.57 -13.01
N THR A 114 37.33 -31.83 -13.78
CA THR A 114 37.31 -33.00 -14.68
C THR A 114 38.35 -32.93 -15.78
N LEU A 115 38.62 -31.75 -16.35
CA LEU A 115 39.65 -31.57 -17.37
C LEU A 115 41.04 -31.83 -16.78
N GLU A 116 41.38 -31.24 -15.64
CA GLU A 116 42.70 -31.41 -15.01
C GLU A 116 42.93 -32.85 -14.49
N HIS A 117 41.90 -33.50 -13.94
CA HIS A 117 42.05 -34.83 -13.35
C HIS A 117 42.00 -35.97 -14.39
N PHE A 118 41.24 -35.81 -15.49
CA PHE A 118 41.17 -36.80 -16.57
C PHE A 118 42.06 -36.48 -17.78
N ILE A 119 42.74 -35.34 -17.79
CA ILE A 119 43.77 -35.01 -18.76
C ILE A 119 45.09 -34.84 -18.02
N PRO A 120 45.81 -35.94 -17.72
CA PRO A 120 47.25 -35.83 -17.82
C PRO A 120 47.52 -35.37 -19.26
N SER A 121 48.24 -34.27 -19.40
CA SER A 121 48.59 -33.57 -20.65
C SER A 121 49.25 -34.48 -21.72
N SER A 122 49.51 -35.74 -21.40
CA SER A 122 49.96 -36.82 -22.28
C SER A 122 48.85 -37.58 -23.03
N VAL A 123 47.57 -37.43 -22.68
CA VAL A 123 46.46 -38.27 -23.19
C VAL A 123 45.51 -37.56 -24.16
N LEU A 124 45.66 -36.25 -24.38
CA LEU A 124 44.90 -35.51 -25.41
C LEU A 124 45.07 -36.08 -26.83
N LEU A 125 46.09 -36.91 -27.05
CA LEU A 125 46.41 -37.60 -28.29
C LEU A 125 46.41 -39.14 -28.19
N SER A 126 45.93 -39.75 -27.09
CA SER A 126 45.94 -41.21 -26.97
C SER A 126 44.73 -41.87 -27.65
N SER A 127 45.00 -42.97 -28.34
CA SER A 127 44.25 -43.63 -29.42
C SER A 127 42.91 -44.30 -29.07
N ASN A 128 42.35 -44.06 -27.88
CA ASN A 128 41.17 -44.80 -27.42
C ASN A 128 39.87 -44.02 -27.67
N MET A 129 39.21 -44.30 -28.80
CA MET A 129 37.89 -43.75 -29.18
C MET A 129 36.85 -43.81 -28.04
N PHE A 130 36.92 -44.82 -27.18
CA PHE A 130 36.00 -45.01 -26.07
C PHE A 130 36.02 -43.85 -25.05
N ALA A 131 37.20 -43.28 -24.79
CA ALA A 131 37.35 -42.13 -23.90
C ALA A 131 36.79 -40.84 -24.52
N ALA A 132 36.91 -40.69 -25.84
CA ALA A 132 36.33 -39.56 -26.56
C ALA A 132 34.80 -39.60 -26.56
N VAL A 133 34.21 -40.78 -26.78
CA VAL A 133 32.74 -40.97 -26.72
C VAL A 133 32.21 -40.72 -25.31
N PHE A 134 32.91 -41.18 -24.27
CA PHE A 134 32.50 -40.92 -22.89
C PHE A 134 32.55 -39.42 -22.53
N LYS A 135 33.58 -38.70 -22.99
CA LYS A 135 33.70 -37.24 -22.80
C LYS A 135 32.60 -36.46 -23.53
N ALA A 136 32.29 -36.83 -24.77
CA ALA A 136 31.18 -36.22 -25.51
C ALA A 136 29.83 -36.47 -24.79
N GLY A 137 29.62 -37.68 -24.29
CA GLY A 137 28.43 -38.02 -23.50
C GLY A 137 28.32 -37.19 -22.22
N ALA A 138 29.40 -37.05 -21.46
CA ALA A 138 29.42 -36.24 -20.23
C ALA A 138 29.11 -34.76 -20.50
N CYS A 139 29.68 -34.16 -21.57
CA CYS A 139 29.37 -32.78 -21.95
C CYS A 139 27.89 -32.60 -22.34
N VAL A 140 27.29 -33.55 -23.06
CA VAL A 140 25.88 -33.48 -23.43
C VAL A 140 24.97 -33.58 -22.20
N VAL A 141 25.29 -34.48 -21.27
CA VAL A 141 24.52 -34.65 -20.02
C VAL A 141 24.60 -33.38 -19.17
N VAL A 142 25.80 -32.85 -18.94
CA VAL A 142 26.00 -31.61 -18.16
C VAL A 142 25.33 -30.41 -18.85
N GLY A 143 25.48 -30.29 -20.17
CA GLY A 143 24.82 -29.24 -20.96
C GLY A 143 23.29 -29.32 -20.87
N SER A 144 22.73 -30.52 -20.95
CA SER A 144 21.27 -30.73 -20.83
C SER A 144 20.74 -30.41 -19.43
N ALA A 145 21.49 -30.74 -18.38
CA ALA A 145 21.15 -30.39 -17.01
C ALA A 145 21.16 -28.87 -16.80
N LEU A 146 22.11 -28.16 -17.41
CA LEU A 146 22.17 -26.70 -17.35
C LEU A 146 20.96 -26.04 -18.02
N VAL A 147 20.57 -26.54 -19.20
CA VAL A 147 19.38 -26.05 -19.92
C VAL A 147 18.10 -26.28 -19.10
N LEU A 148 17.94 -27.46 -18.50
CA LEU A 148 16.81 -27.76 -17.61
C LEU A 148 16.77 -26.82 -16.39
N LEU A 149 17.92 -26.51 -15.81
CA LEU A 149 18.03 -25.57 -14.70
C LEU A 149 17.55 -24.16 -15.11
N VAL A 150 17.96 -23.67 -16.28
CA VAL A 150 17.50 -22.37 -16.80
C VAL A 150 15.99 -22.36 -17.03
N VAL A 151 15.43 -23.43 -17.59
CA VAL A 151 13.98 -23.54 -17.83
C VAL A 151 13.19 -23.55 -16.51
N MET A 152 13.66 -24.30 -15.51
CA MET A 152 13.07 -24.33 -14.16
C MET A 152 13.10 -22.95 -13.50
N VAL A 153 14.23 -22.24 -13.58
CA VAL A 153 14.37 -20.87 -13.03
C VAL A 153 13.40 -19.91 -13.72
N LYS A 154 13.28 -19.97 -15.05
CA LYS A 154 12.32 -19.14 -15.80
C LYS A 154 10.87 -19.43 -15.41
N ALA A 155 10.52 -20.69 -15.22
CA ALA A 155 9.17 -21.10 -14.79
C ALA A 155 8.87 -20.59 -13.37
N ALA A 156 9.81 -20.76 -12.43
CA ALA A 156 9.70 -20.25 -11.06
C ALA A 156 9.53 -18.72 -11.04
N LEU A 157 10.30 -17.99 -11.85
CA LEU A 157 10.21 -16.54 -11.97
C LEU A 157 8.83 -16.10 -12.46
N THR A 158 8.29 -16.78 -13.48
CA THR A 158 6.97 -16.49 -14.03
C THR A 158 5.86 -16.73 -13.00
N ALA A 159 5.99 -17.78 -12.19
CA ALA A 159 5.05 -18.08 -11.10
C ALA A 159 5.09 -17.00 -10.01
N ILE A 160 6.29 -16.57 -9.59
CA ILE A 160 6.45 -15.51 -8.59
C ILE A 160 5.83 -14.20 -9.08
N ILE A 161 6.08 -13.80 -10.32
CA ILE A 161 5.50 -12.58 -10.91
C ILE A 161 3.97 -12.66 -10.90
N LYS A 162 3.38 -13.79 -11.29
CA LYS A 162 1.92 -13.98 -11.23
C LYS A 162 1.37 -13.84 -9.81
N ILE A 163 2.04 -14.42 -8.82
CA ILE A 163 1.63 -14.32 -7.41
C ILE A 163 1.67 -12.86 -6.94
N ILE A 164 2.73 -12.12 -7.28
CA ILE A 164 2.86 -10.70 -6.91
C ILE A 164 1.76 -9.86 -7.54
N ILE A 165 1.45 -10.07 -8.83
CA ILE A 165 0.36 -9.36 -9.52
C ILE A 165 -0.98 -9.68 -8.84
N HIS A 166 -1.22 -10.95 -8.51
CA HIS A 166 -2.46 -11.35 -7.86
C HIS A 166 -2.62 -10.71 -6.47
N LEU A 167 -1.56 -10.71 -5.65
CA LEU A 167 -1.55 -10.00 -4.36
C LEU A 167 -1.80 -8.50 -4.53
N GLY A 168 -1.21 -7.89 -5.56
CA GLY A 168 -1.41 -6.48 -5.89
C GLY A 168 -2.88 -6.16 -6.19
N ASN A 169 -3.53 -7.00 -6.99
CA ASN A 169 -4.93 -6.84 -7.33
C ASN A 169 -5.83 -7.05 -6.11
N MET A 170 -5.59 -8.08 -5.30
CA MET A 170 -6.34 -8.30 -4.06
C MET A 170 -6.24 -7.11 -3.09
N ALA A 171 -5.05 -6.50 -2.96
CA ALA A 171 -4.88 -5.32 -2.13
C ALA A 171 -5.67 -4.11 -2.68
N LYS A 172 -5.70 -3.95 -4.00
CA LYS A 172 -6.47 -2.90 -4.66
C LYS A 172 -7.98 -3.08 -4.40
N ASP A 173 -8.47 -4.31 -4.54
CA ASP A 173 -9.87 -4.64 -4.32
C ASP A 173 -10.28 -4.47 -2.84
N ALA A 174 -9.40 -4.84 -1.91
CA ALA A 174 -9.62 -4.61 -0.49
C ALA A 174 -9.72 -3.11 -0.15
N ILE A 175 -8.91 -2.27 -0.79
CA ILE A 175 -8.97 -0.81 -0.61
C ILE A 175 -10.30 -0.26 -1.14
N TYR A 176 -10.76 -0.70 -2.32
CA TYR A 176 -12.06 -0.28 -2.86
C TYR A 176 -13.24 -0.73 -1.98
N MET A 177 -13.19 -1.93 -1.43
CA MET A 177 -14.17 -2.43 -0.45
C MET A 177 -14.24 -1.54 0.80
N ILE A 178 -13.10 -1.13 1.34
CA ILE A 178 -13.05 -0.27 2.54
C ILE A 178 -13.55 1.15 2.23
N GLN A 179 -13.23 1.69 1.06
CA GLN A 179 -13.73 3.00 0.65
C GLN A 179 -15.25 2.99 0.42
N SER A 180 -15.77 1.99 -0.28
CA SER A 180 -17.22 1.88 -0.56
C SER A 180 -18.05 1.69 0.70
N THR A 181 -17.61 0.87 1.65
CA THR A 181 -18.29 0.71 2.96
C THR A 181 -18.28 1.98 3.79
N LYS A 182 -17.22 2.80 3.68
CA LYS A 182 -17.17 4.09 4.37
C LYS A 182 -18.17 5.09 3.78
N ILE A 183 -18.26 5.17 2.45
CA ILE A 183 -19.24 6.01 1.74
C ILE A 183 -20.67 5.56 2.07
N MET A 184 -20.96 4.26 2.08
CA MET A 184 -22.28 3.76 2.47
C MET A 184 -22.65 4.15 3.92
N LYS A 185 -21.71 4.05 4.87
CA LYS A 185 -21.95 4.47 6.25
C LYS A 185 -22.23 5.97 6.38
N GLU A 186 -21.60 6.79 5.54
CA GLU A 186 -21.84 8.24 5.51
C GLU A 186 -23.19 8.57 4.87
N ALA A 187 -23.59 7.85 3.81
CA ALA A 187 -24.91 7.98 3.19
C ALA A 187 -26.05 7.60 4.16
N PHE A 188 -25.95 6.45 4.84
CA PHE A 188 -26.97 5.99 5.80
C PHE A 188 -27.11 6.89 7.02
N LYS A 189 -26.04 7.57 7.45
CA LYS A 189 -26.13 8.57 8.54
C LYS A 189 -26.81 9.87 8.12
N GLY A 190 -26.90 10.14 6.81
CA GLY A 190 -27.63 11.28 6.27
C GLY A 190 -29.14 11.08 6.25
N GLU A 191 -29.61 9.86 6.02
CA GLU A 191 -31.05 9.55 5.89
C GLU A 191 -31.79 9.36 7.22
N THR A 192 -31.10 9.15 8.35
CA THR A 192 -31.75 9.01 9.67
C THR A 192 -32.01 10.35 10.37
N VAL A 193 -31.89 11.47 9.66
CA VAL A 193 -32.15 12.83 10.17
C VAL A 193 -33.21 13.47 9.27
N ASP A 194 -34.39 12.86 9.21
CA ASP A 194 -35.66 13.47 8.85
C ASP A 194 -36.79 12.76 9.61
#